data_AF-A0A835PAR4-F1
#
_entry.id   AF-A0A835PAR4-F1
#
_cell.length_a   1.000
_cell.length_b   1.000
_cell.length_c   1.000
_cell.angle_alpha   90.00
_cell.angle_beta   90.00
_cell.angle_gamma   90.00
#
_symmetry.space_group_name_H-M   'P 1'
#
loop_
_entity.id
_entity.type
_entity.pdbx_description
1 polymer ?
#
loop_
_entity_poly.entity_id
_entity_poly.type
_entity_poly.pdbx_seq_one_letter_code
_entity_poly.pdbx_strand_id
1 'polypeptide(L)'
;EYDVNLDGLLDRDEFTKFIQKLTADTITSISRNLIIAFILAPSLALITKKTTEGVPCVGKAVKKLPNSVYASIVTLAVLLVQKTSEDCEP
;
A
#
# COMPACT_ATOMS: atom_id res chain seq x y z
N GLU A 1 1.53 7.80 -23.34
CA GLU A 1 0.16 8.11 -23.78
C GLU A 1 -0.45 9.31 -23.06
N TYR A 2 -0.06 9.60 -21.80
CA TYR A 2 -0.56 10.78 -21.05
C TYR A 2 0.43 11.94 -20.94
N ASP A 3 1.69 11.70 -21.29
CA ASP A 3 2.69 12.74 -21.58
C ASP A 3 2.43 13.25 -22.99
N VAL A 4 1.69 14.35 -23.09
CA VAL A 4 1.20 14.94 -24.35
C VAL A 4 2.24 15.91 -24.89
N ASN A 5 2.96 16.58 -23.99
CA ASN A 5 4.03 17.51 -24.33
C ASN A 5 5.37 16.79 -24.65
N LEU A 6 5.46 15.48 -24.38
CA LEU A 6 6.59 14.58 -24.63
C LEU A 6 7.86 14.97 -23.88
N ASP A 7 7.73 15.61 -22.72
CA ASP A 7 8.86 16.05 -21.90
C ASP A 7 9.37 14.98 -20.93
N GLY A 8 8.69 13.83 -20.86
CA GLY A 8 9.03 12.71 -19.98
C GLY A 8 8.72 12.96 -18.51
N LEU A 9 8.13 14.11 -18.18
CA LEU A 9 7.59 14.48 -16.89
C LEU A 9 6.05 14.49 -17.00
N LEU A 10 5.40 14.65 -15.86
CA LEU A 10 3.94 14.69 -15.82
C LEU A 10 3.53 15.96 -15.10
N ASP A 11 3.00 16.92 -15.86
CA ASP A 11 2.53 18.16 -15.29
C ASP A 11 1.17 17.96 -14.59
N ARG A 12 0.71 19.02 -13.90
CA ARG A 12 -0.53 18.95 -13.11
C ARG A 12 -1.76 18.61 -13.97
N ASP A 13 -1.83 19.13 -15.18
CA ASP A 13 -2.99 18.98 -16.05
C ASP A 13 -2.96 17.61 -16.76
N GLU A 14 -1.78 17.10 -17.11
CA GLU A 14 -1.57 15.74 -17.59
C GLU A 14 -1.85 14.69 -16.51
N PHE A 15 -1.37 14.91 -15.28
CA PHE A 15 -1.69 14.06 -14.13
C PHE A 15 -3.20 14.05 -13.87
N THR A 16 -3.88 15.20 -14.00
CA THR A 16 -5.33 15.28 -13.83
C THR A 16 -6.06 14.44 -14.87
N LYS A 17 -5.67 14.53 -16.15
CA LYS A 17 -6.27 13.72 -17.23
C LYS A 17 -5.97 12.23 -17.06
N PHE A 18 -4.76 11.88 -16.64
CA PHE A 18 -4.36 10.50 -16.32
C PHE A 18 -5.22 9.92 -15.21
N ILE A 19 -5.35 10.62 -14.08
CA ILE A 19 -6.21 10.20 -12.96
C ILE A 19 -7.66 10.15 -13.38
N GLN A 20 -8.16 11.11 -14.17
CA GLN A 20 -9.53 11.12 -14.65
C GLN A 20 -9.83 9.90 -15.53
N LYS A 21 -8.91 9.51 -16.42
CA LYS A 21 -9.08 8.32 -17.26
C LYS A 21 -8.94 7.01 -16.49
N LEU A 22 -7.94 6.91 -15.60
CA LEU A 22 -7.84 5.79 -14.67
C LEU A 22 -9.13 5.63 -13.85
N THR A 23 -9.68 6.74 -13.38
CA THR A 23 -10.89 6.79 -12.56
C THR A 23 -12.15 6.48 -13.38
N ALA A 24 -12.25 6.95 -14.62
CA ALA A 24 -13.41 6.73 -15.48
C ALA A 24 -13.63 5.25 -15.81
N ASP A 25 -12.55 4.47 -15.98
CA ASP A 25 -12.67 3.03 -16.27
C ASP A 25 -12.69 2.19 -14.98
N THR A 26 -12.05 2.67 -13.91
CA THR A 26 -11.85 1.90 -12.68
C THR A 26 -12.92 2.18 -11.61
N ILE A 27 -13.33 3.43 -11.37
CA ILE A 27 -14.33 3.74 -10.33
C ILE A 27 -15.76 3.30 -10.73
N THR A 28 -16.04 3.23 -12.02
CA THR A 28 -17.34 2.75 -12.50
C THR A 28 -17.49 1.23 -12.34
N SER A 29 -16.37 0.50 -12.36
CA SER A 29 -16.31 -0.95 -12.14
C SER A 29 -16.09 -1.32 -10.66
N ILE A 30 -15.39 -0.46 -9.92
CA ILE A 30 -15.07 -0.72 -8.53
C ILE A 30 -16.16 -0.18 -7.59
N SER A 31 -16.65 -1.10 -6.75
CA SER A 31 -17.63 -0.83 -5.70
C SER A 31 -17.27 0.39 -4.82
N ARG A 32 -18.30 1.17 -4.48
CA ARG A 32 -18.28 2.33 -3.55
C ARG A 32 -17.45 2.10 -2.27
N ASN A 33 -17.32 0.84 -1.84
CA ASN A 33 -16.50 0.41 -0.72
C ASN A 33 -15.02 0.76 -0.89
N LEU A 34 -14.46 0.75 -2.10
CA LEU A 34 -13.04 1.03 -2.31
C LEU A 34 -12.74 2.54 -2.20
N ILE A 35 -13.66 3.40 -2.66
CA ILE A 35 -13.57 4.86 -2.42
C ILE A 35 -13.62 5.14 -0.92
N ILE A 36 -14.57 4.51 -0.22
CA ILE A 36 -14.72 4.64 1.23
C ILE A 36 -13.46 4.15 1.94
N ALA A 37 -12.91 3.00 1.54
CA ALA A 37 -11.66 2.47 2.06
C ALA A 37 -10.46 3.39 1.77
N PHE A 38 -10.40 4.05 0.60
CA PHE A 38 -9.32 4.96 0.25
C PHE A 38 -9.33 6.26 1.06
N ILE A 39 -10.49 6.69 1.56
CA ILE A 39 -10.59 7.86 2.46
C ILE A 39 -10.37 7.43 3.91
N LEU A 40 -11.00 6.33 4.32
CA LEU A 40 -10.92 5.82 5.68
C LEU A 40 -9.54 5.28 6.00
N ALA A 41 -8.90 4.49 5.12
CA ALA A 41 -7.62 3.87 5.44
C ALA A 41 -6.51 4.89 5.75
N PRO A 42 -6.29 5.98 4.98
CA PRO A 42 -5.35 7.04 5.36
C PRO A 42 -5.77 7.77 6.64
N SER A 43 -7.07 8.01 6.84
CA SER A 43 -7.57 8.67 8.05
C SER A 43 -7.32 7.82 9.30
N LEU A 44 -7.68 6.54 9.26
CA LEU A 44 -7.39 5.57 10.32
C LEU A 44 -5.89 5.38 10.49
N ALA A 45 -5.10 5.34 9.41
CA ALA A 45 -3.65 5.25 9.49
C ALA A 45 -3.06 6.50 10.16
N LEU A 46 -3.54 7.71 9.85
CA LEU A 46 -3.09 8.94 10.50
C LEU A 46 -3.52 9.04 11.97
N ILE A 47 -4.75 8.62 12.29
CA ILE A 47 -5.25 8.58 13.68
C ILE A 47 -4.45 7.54 14.49
N THR A 48 -4.25 6.35 13.93
CA THR A 48 -3.48 5.28 14.56
C THR A 48 -2.01 5.67 14.64
N LYS A 49 -1.45 6.34 13.63
CA LYS A 49 -0.11 6.93 13.65
C LYS A 49 0.02 7.97 14.75
N LYS A 50 -0.95 8.88 14.93
CA LYS A 50 -0.93 9.84 16.04
C LYS A 50 -0.99 9.18 17.41
N THR A 51 -1.75 8.09 17.52
CA THR A 51 -1.91 7.32 18.76
C THR A 51 -0.67 6.46 19.05
N THR A 52 0.02 5.97 18.01
CA THR A 52 1.22 5.11 18.12
C THR A 52 2.54 5.88 17.97
N GLU A 53 2.54 7.14 17.56
CA GLU A 53 3.69 8.06 17.59
C GLU A 53 4.17 8.31 19.04
N GLY A 54 3.35 7.98 20.04
CA GLY A 54 3.76 7.87 21.45
C GLY A 54 4.47 6.56 21.82
N VAL A 55 4.62 5.60 20.89
CA VAL A 55 5.26 4.30 21.10
C VAL A 55 6.49 4.17 20.18
N PRO A 56 7.61 4.86 20.49
CA PRO A 56 8.86 4.84 19.72
C PRO A 56 9.62 3.49 19.73
N CYS A 57 8.99 2.40 20.16
CA CYS A 57 9.68 1.17 20.56
C CYS A 57 10.06 0.26 19.37
N VAL A 58 9.18 0.13 18.36
CA VAL A 58 9.41 -0.84 17.27
C VAL A 58 10.49 -0.37 16.29
N GLY A 59 10.53 0.93 15.97
CA GLY A 59 11.51 1.50 15.05
C GLY A 59 12.95 1.42 15.56
N LYS A 60 13.16 1.48 16.89
CA LYS A 60 14.50 1.32 17.50
C LYS A 60 14.92 -0.15 17.60
N ALA A 61 13.96 -1.06 17.82
CA ALA A 61 14.20 -2.49 17.94
C ALA A 61 14.54 -3.14 16.58
N VAL A 62 13.79 -2.82 15.53
CA VAL A 62 14.04 -3.33 14.17
C VAL A 62 15.36 -2.81 13.61
N LYS A 63 15.75 -1.57 13.93
CA LYS A 63 17.05 -1.00 13.52
C LYS A 63 18.26 -1.67 14.16
N LYS A 64 18.08 -2.41 15.26
CA LYS A 64 19.12 -3.22 15.91
C LYS A 64 19.24 -4.63 15.32
N LEU A 65 18.32 -5.03 14.45
CA LEU A 65 18.31 -6.36 13.85
C LEU A 65 19.02 -6.31 12.48
N PRO A 66 19.99 -7.21 12.21
CA PRO A 66 20.61 -7.30 10.89
C PRO A 66 19.56 -7.65 9.82
N ASN A 67 19.68 -7.06 8.61
CA ASN A 67 18.75 -7.31 7.51
C ASN A 67 18.57 -8.80 7.17
N SER A 68 19.60 -9.62 7.35
CA SER A 68 19.53 -11.07 7.12
C SER A 68 18.57 -11.79 8.06
N VAL A 69 18.51 -11.38 9.33
CA VAL A 69 17.60 -11.97 10.34
C VAL A 69 16.17 -11.54 10.05
N TYR A 70 15.96 -10.27 9.69
CA TYR A 70 14.64 -9.78 9.26
C TYR A 70 14.14 -10.53 8.02
N ALA A 71 14.98 -10.65 7.00
CA ALA A 71 14.65 -11.40 5.78
C ALA A 71 14.31 -12.88 6.08
N SER A 72 15.04 -13.52 6.99
CA SER A 72 14.77 -14.91 7.39
C SER A 72 13.42 -15.05 8.12
N ILE A 73 13.11 -14.17 9.08
CA ILE A 73 11.82 -14.18 9.80
C ILE A 73 10.66 -13.96 8.83
N VAL A 74 10.78 -12.97 7.94
CA VAL A 74 9.75 -12.68 6.93
C VAL A 74 9.58 -13.86 5.98
N THR A 75 10.67 -14.45 5.51
CA THR A 75 10.63 -15.62 4.62
C THR A 75 9.95 -16.81 5.30
N LEU A 76 10.28 -17.10 6.57
CA LEU A 76 9.64 -18.16 7.35
C LEU A 76 8.14 -17.88 7.55
N ALA A 77 7.76 -16.65 7.88
CA ALA A 77 6.36 -16.27 8.03
C ALA A 77 5.58 -16.45 6.72
N VAL A 78 6.15 -16.03 5.59
CA VAL A 78 5.54 -16.18 4.27
C VAL A 78 5.42 -17.65 3.88
N LEU A 79 6.41 -18.50 4.17
CA LEU A 79 6.32 -19.95 3.95
C LEU A 79 5.23 -20.61 4.80
N LEU A 80 5.11 -20.21 6.08
CA LEU A 80 4.07 -20.74 6.96
C LEU A 80 2.66 -20.34 6.49
N VAL A 81 2.49 -19.09 6.06
CA VAL A 81 1.21 -18.59 5.52
C VAL A 81 0.84 -19.28 4.21
N GLN A 82 1.80 -19.46 3.29
CA GLN A 82 1.58 -20.21 2.05
C GLN A 82 1.19 -21.66 2.33
N LYS A 83 1.92 -22.34 3.24
CA LYS A 83 1.58 -23.71 3.62
C LYS A 83 0.16 -23.84 4.17
N THR A 84 -0.28 -22.90 5.03
CA THR A 84 -1.67 -22.90 5.52
C THR A 84 -2.72 -22.61 4.46
N SER A 85 -2.33 -22.01 3.33
CA SER A 85 -3.21 -21.70 2.20
C SER A 85 -3.27 -22.87 1.21
N GLU A 86 -2.17 -23.63 1.06
CA GLU A 86 -2.09 -24.85 0.24
C GLU A 86 -2.73 -26.07 0.91
N ASP A 87 -2.80 -26.11 2.24
CA ASP A 87 -3.55 -27.14 2.99
C ASP A 87 -5.10 -26.90 2.93
N CYS A 88 -5.57 -25.91 2.16
CA CYS A 88 -6.97 -25.55 2.00
C CYS A 88 -7.40 -25.54 0.52
N GLU A 89 -7.02 -26.57 -0.24
CA GLU A 89 -7.66 -26.92 -1.52
C GLU A 89 -8.51 -28.20 -1.30
N PRO A 90 -9.82 -28.19 -1.59
CA PRO A 90 -10.70 -29.37 -1.45
C PRO A 90 -10.48 -30.42 -2.53
#